data_AF-A0A7S2A3N4-F1
#
_entry.id   AF-A0A7S2A3N4-F1
#
_cell.length_a   1.000
_cell.length_b   1.000
_cell.length_c   1.000
_cell.angle_alpha   90.00
_cell.angle_beta   90.00
_cell.angle_gamma   90.00
#
_symmetry.space_group_name_H-M   'P 1'
#
loop_
_entity.id
_entity.type
_entity.pdbx_description
1 polymer ?
#
loop_
_entity_poly.entity_id
_entity_poly.type
_entity_poly.pdbx_seq_one_letter_code
_entity_poly.pdbx_strand_id
1 'polypeptide(L)'
;ATPGDGNNSRRYYQNCDLILTHCPAASNMRDRTIFFNLYSGFFALIQMKLIVDDGGTLQTELSKRFVEQAEIHGDPVHTCRAMAMQSLTLGRIGKFEEAITAQKSLEKIYKPKEHSAGICREYATDRAAQNYGYSILWYEILGRHDETEAQIEFILDELMPQMPPKNVHNSLMIIFQALWVLKDRGAARKAEAAFLNHVYNPFHEYFGEGSITFFMSIFEPIKNLLRLAGNIQEGAPC
;
A
#
# COMPACT_ATOMS: atom_id res chain seq x y z
N ALA A 1 -17.76 -1.53 -13.64
CA ALA A 1 -18.39 -0.20 -13.73
C ALA A 1 -18.61 0.13 -15.21
N THR A 2 -19.85 0.42 -15.61
CA THR A 2 -20.14 0.93 -16.95
C THR A 2 -19.60 2.37 -17.12
N PRO A 3 -19.20 2.79 -18.32
CA PRO A 3 -18.56 4.11 -18.55
C PRO A 3 -19.34 5.34 -18.03
N GLY A 4 -20.65 5.25 -17.84
CA GLY A 4 -21.49 6.32 -17.28
C GLY A 4 -21.33 6.57 -15.78
N ASP A 5 -20.85 5.58 -15.01
CA ASP A 5 -20.80 5.65 -13.54
C ASP A 5 -19.55 6.41 -13.04
N GLY A 6 -18.44 6.32 -13.80
CA GLY A 6 -17.19 7.01 -13.49
C GLY A 6 -17.28 8.54 -13.59
N ASN A 7 -18.06 9.05 -14.56
CA ASN A 7 -18.26 10.50 -14.73
C ASN A 7 -19.10 11.12 -13.60
N ASN A 8 -20.11 10.40 -13.12
CA ASN A 8 -20.93 10.85 -11.99
C ASN A 8 -20.11 10.86 -10.69
N SER A 9 -19.33 9.80 -10.47
CA SER A 9 -18.40 9.72 -9.33
C SER A 9 -17.40 10.88 -9.36
N ARG A 10 -16.75 11.14 -10.50
CA ARG A 10 -15.82 12.27 -10.66
C ARG A 10 -16.45 13.61 -10.28
N ARG A 11 -17.62 13.94 -10.83
CA ARG A 11 -18.32 15.21 -10.54
C ARG A 11 -18.68 15.34 -9.06
N TYR A 12 -19.11 14.24 -8.43
CA TYR A 12 -19.41 14.22 -7.01
C TYR A 12 -18.20 14.65 -6.16
N TYR A 13 -17.05 14.00 -6.33
CA TYR A 13 -15.85 14.33 -5.55
C TYR A 13 -15.34 15.76 -5.85
N GLN A 14 -15.41 16.22 -7.10
CA GLN A 14 -15.04 17.60 -7.46
C GLN A 14 -15.95 18.64 -6.79
N ASN A 15 -17.26 18.40 -6.74
CA ASN A 15 -18.20 19.29 -6.06
C ASN A 15 -17.96 19.29 -4.55
N CYS A 16 -17.69 18.14 -3.93
CA CYS A 16 -17.36 18.05 -2.51
C CYS A 16 -16.09 18.84 -2.17
N ASP A 17 -15.03 18.72 -2.98
CA ASP A 17 -13.79 19.49 -2.76
C ASP A 17 -14.03 21.00 -2.89
N LEU A 18 -14.80 21.42 -3.89
CA LEU A 18 -15.16 22.83 -4.07
C LEU A 18 -15.92 23.35 -2.84
N ILE A 19 -16.91 22.62 -2.36
CA ILE A 19 -17.70 22.99 -1.17
C ILE A 19 -16.79 23.09 0.05
N LEU A 20 -15.98 22.07 0.33
CA LEU A 20 -15.13 22.05 1.53
C LEU A 20 -14.01 23.10 1.47
N THR A 21 -13.53 23.44 0.28
CA THR A 21 -12.48 24.46 0.11
C THR A 21 -13.03 25.88 0.28
N HIS A 22 -14.27 26.14 -0.14
CA HIS A 22 -14.85 27.49 -0.10
C HIS A 22 -15.82 27.74 1.07
N CYS A 23 -16.22 26.70 1.82
CA CYS A 23 -17.10 26.86 2.96
C CYS A 23 -16.30 27.29 4.20
N PRO A 24 -16.55 28.49 4.78
CA PRO A 24 -15.82 28.94 5.98
C PRO A 24 -16.05 28.06 7.20
N ALA A 25 -17.16 27.32 7.26
CA ALA A 25 -17.43 26.40 8.35
C ALA A 25 -16.55 25.14 8.30
N ALA A 26 -15.99 24.79 7.14
CA ALA A 26 -15.20 23.58 6.94
C ALA A 26 -13.91 23.58 7.78
N SER A 27 -13.27 24.74 7.96
CA SER A 27 -12.07 24.87 8.79
C SER A 27 -12.33 24.63 10.27
N ASN A 28 -13.57 24.87 10.73
CA ASN A 28 -14.01 24.71 12.12
C ASN A 28 -14.65 23.35 12.41
N MET A 29 -14.69 22.44 11.44
CA MET A 29 -15.25 21.10 11.64
C MET A 29 -14.39 20.30 12.63
N ARG A 30 -15.02 19.81 13.69
CA ARG A 30 -14.39 18.90 14.67
C ARG A 30 -14.18 17.51 14.07
N ASP A 31 -15.21 16.98 13.44
CA ASP A 31 -15.11 15.74 12.67
C ASP A 31 -14.63 16.07 11.26
N ARG A 32 -13.46 15.53 10.89
CA ARG A 32 -12.82 15.75 9.59
C ARG A 32 -12.88 14.51 8.68
N THR A 33 -13.61 13.47 9.08
CA THR A 33 -13.71 12.21 8.31
C THR A 33 -14.23 12.40 6.89
N ILE A 34 -15.04 13.43 6.63
CA ILE A 34 -15.49 13.79 5.28
C ILE A 34 -14.34 14.11 4.32
N PHE A 35 -13.28 14.75 4.81
CA PHE A 35 -12.08 15.03 4.01
C PHE A 35 -11.36 13.74 3.64
N PHE A 36 -11.34 12.76 4.54
CA PHE A 36 -10.60 11.52 4.34
C PHE A 36 -11.26 10.63 3.28
N ASN A 37 -12.60 10.59 3.29
CA ASN A 37 -13.39 9.93 2.24
C ASN A 37 -13.19 10.62 0.88
N LEU A 38 -13.20 11.95 0.87
CA LEU A 38 -12.95 12.75 -0.33
C LEU A 38 -11.58 12.43 -0.94
N TYR A 39 -10.51 12.51 -0.15
CA TYR A 39 -9.14 12.29 -0.63
C TYR A 39 -8.90 10.84 -1.06
N SER A 40 -9.41 9.87 -0.29
CA SER A 40 -9.31 8.45 -0.65
C SER A 40 -10.04 8.15 -1.97
N GLY A 41 -11.22 8.74 -2.17
CA GLY A 41 -12.00 8.60 -3.40
C GLY A 41 -11.31 9.23 -4.62
N PHE A 42 -10.76 10.45 -4.49
CA PHE A 42 -9.97 11.05 -5.57
C PHE A 42 -8.79 10.17 -5.98
N PHE A 43 -8.07 9.63 -5.00
CA PHE A 43 -6.92 8.77 -5.29
C PHE A 43 -7.33 7.53 -6.08
N ALA A 44 -8.47 6.91 -5.73
CA ALA A 44 -9.02 5.78 -6.49
C ALA A 44 -9.40 6.18 -7.93
N LEU A 45 -10.06 7.32 -8.11
CA LEU A 45 -10.46 7.80 -9.43
C LEU A 45 -9.27 8.12 -10.34
N ILE A 46 -8.20 8.69 -9.78
CA ILE A 46 -6.97 8.97 -10.51
C ILE A 46 -6.24 7.66 -10.89
N GLN A 47 -6.19 6.68 -9.97
CA GLN A 47 -5.64 5.36 -10.27
C GLN A 47 -6.40 4.62 -11.37
N MET A 48 -7.73 4.76 -11.40
CA MET A 48 -8.59 4.19 -12.44
C MET A 48 -8.56 4.99 -13.74
N LYS A 49 -7.73 6.04 -13.85
CA LYS A 49 -7.61 6.93 -15.02
C LYS A 49 -8.93 7.62 -15.39
N LEU A 50 -9.83 7.78 -14.43
CA LEU A 50 -11.07 8.54 -14.59
C LEU A 50 -10.85 10.05 -14.39
N ILE A 51 -9.77 10.40 -13.69
CA ILE A 51 -9.23 11.75 -13.57
C ILE A 51 -7.80 11.71 -14.13
N VAL A 52 -7.51 12.62 -15.05
CA VAL A 52 -6.18 12.80 -15.62
C VAL A 52 -5.39 13.73 -14.70
N ASP A 53 -4.20 13.28 -14.30
CA ASP A 53 -3.27 14.00 -13.42
C ASP A 53 -1.85 13.82 -13.99
N ASP A 54 -1.64 14.42 -15.16
CA ASP A 54 -0.38 14.33 -15.88
C ASP A 54 0.69 15.10 -15.09
N GLY A 55 1.68 14.38 -14.58
CA GLY A 55 2.73 14.92 -13.71
C GLY A 55 2.47 14.78 -12.20
N GLY A 56 1.30 14.30 -11.79
CA GLY A 56 1.02 13.98 -10.38
C GLY A 56 0.82 15.19 -9.46
N THR A 57 0.63 16.39 -10.01
CA THR A 57 0.45 17.63 -9.24
C THR A 57 -0.79 17.57 -8.37
N LEU A 58 -1.92 17.07 -8.91
CA LEU A 58 -3.17 16.96 -8.17
C LEU A 58 -3.06 15.93 -7.04
N GLN A 59 -2.53 14.73 -7.32
CA GLN A 59 -2.30 13.73 -6.28
C GLN A 59 -1.37 14.24 -5.18
N THR A 60 -0.31 14.97 -5.54
CA THR A 60 0.64 15.52 -4.57
C THR A 60 -0.06 16.48 -3.61
N GLU A 61 -0.81 17.45 -4.15
CA GLU A 61 -1.55 18.42 -3.35
C GLU A 61 -2.63 17.74 -2.48
N LEU A 62 -3.40 16.82 -3.05
CA LEU A 62 -4.43 16.08 -2.31
C LEU A 62 -3.82 15.26 -1.16
N SER A 63 -2.68 14.61 -1.40
CA SER A 63 -2.02 13.81 -0.37
C SER A 63 -1.47 14.67 0.77
N LYS A 64 -0.95 15.87 0.46
CA LYS A 64 -0.51 16.84 1.46
C LYS A 64 -1.68 17.33 2.31
N ARG A 65 -2.76 17.77 1.67
CA ARG A 65 -3.99 18.19 2.37
C ARG A 65 -4.56 17.07 3.22
N PHE A 66 -4.50 15.82 2.75
CA PHE A 66 -4.95 14.67 3.56
C PHE A 66 -4.12 14.53 4.84
N VAL A 67 -2.79 14.58 4.76
CA VAL A 67 -1.93 14.52 5.96
C VAL A 67 -2.27 15.65 6.92
N GLU A 68 -2.36 16.89 6.44
CA GLU A 68 -2.71 18.05 7.28
C GLU A 68 -4.06 17.87 7.99
N GLN A 69 -5.10 17.44 7.26
CA GLN A 69 -6.42 17.23 7.86
C GLN A 69 -6.44 16.06 8.85
N ALA A 70 -5.68 15.00 8.58
CA ALA A 70 -5.60 13.84 9.45
C ALA A 70 -4.85 14.15 10.76
N GLU A 71 -3.77 14.93 10.68
CA GLU A 71 -3.02 15.40 11.85
C GLU A 71 -3.86 16.32 12.73
N ILE A 72 -4.63 17.25 12.15
CA ILE A 72 -5.55 18.11 12.92
C ILE A 72 -6.64 17.28 13.61
N HIS A 73 -7.11 16.22 12.96
CA HIS A 73 -8.12 15.33 13.55
C HIS A 73 -7.57 14.49 14.69
N GLY A 74 -6.29 14.10 14.63
CA GLY A 74 -5.56 13.47 15.73
C GLY A 74 -5.77 11.96 15.88
N ASP A 75 -6.54 11.32 15.00
CA ASP A 75 -6.67 9.86 14.99
C ASP A 75 -5.48 9.23 14.23
N PRO A 76 -4.69 8.34 14.87
CA PRO A 76 -3.57 7.67 14.22
C PRO A 76 -3.98 6.78 13.03
N VAL A 77 -5.21 6.25 12.98
CA VAL A 77 -5.71 5.44 11.85
C VAL A 77 -5.71 6.27 10.56
N HIS A 78 -6.28 7.47 10.64
CA HIS A 78 -6.36 8.39 9.50
C HIS A 78 -4.99 8.99 9.15
N THR A 79 -4.19 9.31 10.17
CA THR A 79 -2.83 9.83 9.98
C THR A 79 -1.93 8.82 9.28
N CYS A 80 -1.95 7.56 9.71
CA CYS A 80 -1.16 6.49 9.08
C CYS A 80 -1.59 6.27 7.61
N ARG A 81 -2.90 6.27 7.35
CA ARG A 81 -3.44 6.15 5.98
C ARG A 81 -2.97 7.31 5.09
N ALA A 82 -3.06 8.54 5.59
CA ALA A 82 -2.70 9.74 4.84
C ALA A 82 -1.20 9.76 4.50
N MET A 83 -0.33 9.48 5.49
CA MET A 83 1.13 9.42 5.27
C MET A 83 1.52 8.33 4.28
N ALA A 84 0.90 7.14 4.36
CA ALA A 84 1.13 6.08 3.38
C ALA A 84 0.75 6.51 1.95
N MET A 85 -0.38 7.21 1.79
CA MET A 85 -0.81 7.72 0.50
C MET A 85 0.11 8.82 -0.04
N GLN A 86 0.60 9.71 0.82
CA GLN A 86 1.58 10.74 0.44
C GLN A 86 2.90 10.12 -0.01
N SER A 87 3.44 9.19 0.78
CA SER A 87 4.66 8.46 0.47
C SER A 87 4.56 7.72 -0.88
N LEU A 88 3.47 6.98 -1.09
CA LEU A 88 3.19 6.31 -2.37
C LEU A 88 3.06 7.29 -3.56
N THR A 89 2.43 8.44 -3.34
CA THR A 89 2.29 9.48 -4.37
C THR A 89 3.64 10.00 -4.81
N LEU A 90 4.49 10.37 -3.85
CA LEU A 90 5.84 10.86 -4.09
C LEU A 90 6.69 9.81 -4.81
N GLY A 91 6.61 8.55 -4.38
CA GLY A 91 7.34 7.45 -5.01
C GLY A 91 6.93 7.22 -6.48
N ARG A 92 5.63 7.37 -6.79
CA ARG A 92 5.13 7.21 -8.17
C ARG A 92 5.59 8.29 -9.13
N ILE A 93 5.88 9.49 -8.63
CA ILE A 93 6.41 10.60 -9.44
C ILE A 93 7.94 10.69 -9.40
N GLY A 94 8.61 9.64 -8.90
CA GLY A 94 10.07 9.54 -8.88
C GLY A 94 10.76 10.33 -7.76
N LYS A 95 10.00 10.91 -6.82
CA LYS A 95 10.54 11.61 -5.66
C LYS A 95 10.84 10.63 -4.51
N PHE A 96 11.76 9.69 -4.77
CA PHE A 96 12.02 8.57 -3.87
C PHE A 96 12.54 8.99 -2.49
N GLU A 97 13.39 10.01 -2.40
CA GLU A 97 13.90 10.51 -1.11
C GLU A 97 12.79 11.13 -0.24
N GLU A 98 11.90 11.90 -0.87
CA GLU A 98 10.74 12.48 -0.17
C GLU A 98 9.76 11.37 0.25
N ALA A 99 9.55 10.35 -0.59
CA ALA A 99 8.73 9.19 -0.27
C ALA A 99 9.28 8.40 0.91
N ILE A 100 10.60 8.15 0.96
CA ILE A 100 11.27 7.50 2.08
C ILE A 100 11.17 8.34 3.34
N THR A 101 11.32 9.66 3.24
CA THR A 101 11.15 10.56 4.39
C THR A 101 9.74 10.47 4.97
N ALA A 102 8.72 10.45 4.11
CA ALA A 102 7.33 10.25 4.54
C ALA A 102 7.10 8.85 5.15
N GLN A 103 7.72 7.80 4.60
CA GLN A 103 7.67 6.45 5.18
C GLN A 103 8.31 6.41 6.58
N LYS A 104 9.47 7.03 6.78
CA LYS A 104 10.11 7.10 8.09
C LYS A 104 9.29 7.87 9.12
N SER A 105 8.49 8.84 8.67
CA SER A 105 7.51 9.51 9.54
C SER A 105 6.33 8.60 9.89
N LEU A 106 5.83 7.82 8.91
CA LEU A 106 4.81 6.81 9.14
C LEU A 106 5.28 5.75 10.16
N GLU A 107 6.51 5.26 10.05
CA GLU A 107 7.10 4.27 10.96
C GLU A 107 7.11 4.70 12.43
N LYS A 108 7.17 6.01 12.72
CA LYS A 108 7.14 6.53 14.09
C LYS A 108 5.76 6.45 14.73
N ILE A 109 4.71 6.39 13.93
CA ILE A 109 3.31 6.46 14.38
C ILE A 109 2.63 5.11 14.22
N TYR A 110 2.90 4.41 13.12
CA TYR A 110 2.22 3.18 12.77
C TYR A 110 2.66 2.02 13.67
N LYS A 111 1.67 1.45 14.37
CA LYS A 111 1.84 0.27 15.20
C LYS A 111 0.92 -0.83 14.68
N PRO A 112 1.45 -1.90 14.07
CA PRO A 112 0.65 -2.90 13.38
C PRO A 112 -0.50 -3.49 14.22
N LYS A 113 -0.20 -3.95 15.45
CA LYS A 113 -1.18 -4.52 16.39
C LYS A 113 -2.28 -3.56 16.81
N GLU A 114 -1.97 -2.26 16.91
CA GLU A 114 -2.92 -1.26 17.39
C GLU A 114 -3.77 -0.70 16.23
N HIS A 115 -3.16 -0.47 15.07
CA HIS A 115 -3.78 0.35 14.02
C HIS A 115 -4.33 -0.46 12.84
N SER A 116 -3.77 -1.63 12.52
CA SER A 116 -4.09 -2.35 11.27
C SER A 116 -5.57 -2.68 11.14
N ALA A 117 -6.19 -3.20 12.20
CA ALA A 117 -7.62 -3.53 12.21
C ALA A 117 -8.52 -2.29 12.00
N GLY A 118 -8.15 -1.15 12.61
CA GLY A 118 -8.86 0.11 12.44
C GLY A 118 -8.74 0.64 11.00
N ILE A 119 -7.53 0.64 10.45
CA ILE A 119 -7.29 1.07 9.06
C ILE A 119 -8.06 0.17 8.08
N CYS A 120 -8.04 -1.14 8.27
CA CYS A 120 -8.80 -2.07 7.44
C CYS A 120 -10.32 -1.85 7.55
N ARG A 121 -10.84 -1.53 8.74
CA ARG A 121 -12.26 -1.24 8.92
C ARG A 121 -12.68 0.03 8.17
N GLU A 122 -11.89 1.10 8.27
CA GLU A 122 -12.24 2.39 7.65
C GLU A 122 -11.97 2.41 6.13
N TYR A 123 -10.92 1.72 5.66
CA TYR A 123 -10.41 1.85 4.29
C TYR A 123 -10.31 0.53 3.51
N ALA A 124 -10.89 -0.56 4.03
CA ALA A 124 -10.83 -1.94 3.53
C ALA A 124 -9.42 -2.59 3.49
N THR A 125 -8.35 -1.79 3.44
CA THR A 125 -6.97 -2.23 3.24
C THR A 125 -6.02 -1.43 4.11
N ASP A 126 -5.02 -2.10 4.68
CA ASP A 126 -4.00 -1.45 5.48
C ASP A 126 -2.88 -0.91 4.58
N ARG A 127 -3.14 0.25 3.99
CA ARG A 127 -2.13 0.93 3.17
C ARG A 127 -0.89 1.35 3.94
N ALA A 128 -0.98 1.51 5.26
CA ALA A 128 0.19 1.83 6.07
C ALA A 128 1.16 0.64 6.09
N ALA A 129 0.67 -0.57 6.36
CA ALA A 129 1.47 -1.79 6.24
C ALA A 129 2.01 -1.99 4.81
N GLN A 130 1.16 -1.81 3.79
CA GLN A 130 1.58 -1.98 2.39
C GLN A 130 2.71 -1.02 1.99
N ASN A 131 2.82 0.15 2.62
CA ASN A 131 3.85 1.14 2.30
C ASN A 131 5.27 0.67 2.62
N TYR A 132 5.43 -0.22 3.61
CA TYR A 132 6.71 -0.90 3.88
C TYR A 132 7.18 -1.72 2.68
N GLY A 133 6.25 -2.36 1.95
CA GLY A 133 6.59 -3.07 0.71
C GLY A 133 7.10 -2.12 -0.37
N TYR A 134 6.47 -0.95 -0.52
CA TYR A 134 6.93 0.03 -1.51
C TYR A 134 8.27 0.69 -1.15
N SER A 135 8.58 0.87 0.14
CA SER A 135 9.87 1.44 0.54
C SER A 135 11.05 0.55 0.16
N ILE A 136 10.89 -0.79 0.14
CA ILE A 136 11.88 -1.71 -0.42
C ILE A 136 12.26 -1.30 -1.84
N LEU A 137 11.27 -1.04 -2.71
CA LEU A 137 11.57 -0.65 -4.09
C LEU A 137 12.30 0.68 -4.16
N TRP A 138 11.93 1.65 -3.32
CA TRP A 138 12.58 2.97 -3.34
C TRP A 138 14.03 2.90 -2.85
N TYR A 139 14.31 2.11 -1.81
CA TYR A 139 15.67 1.82 -1.40
C TYR A 139 16.45 1.13 -2.52
N GLU A 140 15.84 0.14 -3.19
CA GLU A 140 16.47 -0.60 -4.28
C GLU A 140 16.82 0.29 -5.47
N ILE A 141 15.88 1.13 -5.90
CA ILE A 141 16.08 2.07 -7.01
C ILE A 141 17.21 3.06 -6.71
N LEU A 142 17.39 3.45 -5.46
CA LEU A 142 18.45 4.36 -5.01
C LEU A 142 19.79 3.64 -4.73
N GLY A 143 19.88 2.32 -4.91
CA GLY A 143 21.09 1.53 -4.61
C GLY A 143 21.38 1.40 -3.11
N ARG A 144 20.38 1.62 -2.25
CA ARG A 144 20.47 1.56 -0.79
C ARG A 144 20.29 0.12 -0.28
N HIS A 145 21.26 -0.73 -0.59
CA HIS A 145 21.09 -2.16 -0.49
C HIS A 145 20.91 -2.67 0.94
N ASP A 146 21.60 -2.07 1.92
CA ASP A 146 21.51 -2.39 3.34
C ASP A 146 20.12 -2.02 3.88
N GLU A 147 19.60 -0.84 3.53
CA GLU A 147 18.25 -0.44 3.92
C GLU A 147 17.17 -1.31 3.25
N THR A 148 17.37 -1.73 1.99
CA THR A 148 16.49 -2.70 1.34
C THR A 148 16.43 -4.01 2.12
N GLU A 149 17.58 -4.54 2.53
CA GLU A 149 17.66 -5.80 3.28
C GLU A 149 17.00 -5.68 4.66
N ALA A 150 17.36 -4.65 5.42
CA ALA A 150 16.75 -4.38 6.73
C ALA A 150 15.22 -4.20 6.62
N GLN A 151 14.74 -3.56 5.56
CA GLN A 151 13.31 -3.39 5.33
C GLN A 151 12.60 -4.71 5.03
N ILE A 152 13.22 -5.60 4.23
CA ILE A 152 12.69 -6.93 3.93
C ILE A 152 12.62 -7.77 5.22
N GLU A 153 13.69 -7.78 6.01
CA GLU A 153 13.75 -8.52 7.28
C GLU A 153 12.68 -8.02 8.25
N PHE A 154 12.57 -6.71 8.43
CA PHE A 154 11.50 -6.14 9.25
C PHE A 154 10.11 -6.56 8.77
N ILE A 155 9.87 -6.57 7.45
CA ILE A 155 8.56 -7.00 6.94
C ILE A 155 8.28 -8.45 7.30
N LEU A 156 9.23 -9.36 7.01
CA LEU A 156 8.99 -10.79 7.15
C LEU A 156 8.99 -11.24 8.61
N ASP A 157 9.87 -10.68 9.43
CA ASP A 157 10.13 -11.16 10.79
C ASP A 157 9.33 -10.40 11.84
N GLU A 158 9.00 -9.12 11.60
CA GLU A 158 8.29 -8.27 12.57
C GLU A 158 6.88 -7.90 12.12
N LEU A 159 6.68 -7.41 10.88
CA LEU A 159 5.38 -6.91 10.43
C LEU A 159 4.38 -8.04 10.12
N MET A 160 4.78 -8.99 9.26
CA MET A 160 3.89 -10.04 8.77
C MET A 160 3.32 -10.94 9.87
N PRO A 161 4.07 -11.32 10.93
CA PRO A 161 3.51 -12.08 12.05
C PRO A 161 2.40 -11.35 12.81
N GLN A 162 2.30 -10.03 12.68
CA GLN A 162 1.26 -9.21 13.31
C GLN A 162 0.04 -9.00 12.41
N MET A 163 0.10 -9.39 11.13
CA MET A 163 -0.98 -9.20 10.18
C MET A 163 -2.06 -10.29 10.32
N PRO A 164 -3.35 -9.95 10.13
CA PRO A 164 -4.42 -10.94 10.17
C PRO A 164 -4.22 -12.01 9.07
N PRO A 165 -4.11 -13.31 9.39
CA PRO A 165 -3.79 -14.35 8.42
C PRO A 165 -4.91 -14.57 7.39
N LYS A 166 -6.15 -14.19 7.72
CA LYS A 166 -7.30 -14.19 6.80
C LYS A 166 -7.25 -13.05 5.77
N ASN A 167 -6.43 -12.01 5.98
CA ASN A 167 -6.35 -10.88 5.06
C ASN A 167 -5.28 -11.09 3.98
N VAL A 168 -5.43 -12.19 3.22
CA VAL A 168 -4.47 -12.64 2.21
C VAL A 168 -4.20 -11.57 1.14
N HIS A 169 -5.22 -10.81 0.75
CA HIS A 169 -5.04 -9.70 -0.19
C HIS A 169 -4.05 -8.67 0.36
N ASN A 170 -4.23 -8.23 1.60
CA ASN A 170 -3.32 -7.27 2.22
C ASN A 170 -1.92 -7.86 2.42
N SER A 171 -1.82 -9.13 2.84
CA SER A 171 -0.56 -9.85 2.97
C SER A 171 0.22 -9.87 1.66
N LEU A 172 -0.43 -10.20 0.55
CA LEU A 172 0.20 -10.17 -0.77
C LEU A 172 0.71 -8.78 -1.09
N MET A 173 -0.13 -7.74 -0.89
CA MET A 173 0.25 -6.37 -1.21
C MET A 173 1.44 -5.85 -0.37
N ILE A 174 1.61 -6.34 0.86
CA ILE A 174 2.77 -6.02 1.71
C ILE A 174 4.04 -6.67 1.17
N ILE A 175 4.03 -7.99 0.92
CA ILE A 175 5.26 -8.72 0.60
C ILE A 175 5.62 -8.70 -0.89
N PHE A 176 4.70 -8.31 -1.78
CA PHE A 176 4.87 -8.47 -3.24
C PHE A 176 6.20 -7.92 -3.75
N GLN A 177 6.61 -6.74 -3.27
CA GLN A 177 7.88 -6.14 -3.69
C GLN A 177 9.09 -6.87 -3.13
N ALA A 178 9.01 -7.33 -1.88
CA ALA A 178 10.05 -8.14 -1.26
C ALA A 178 10.30 -9.44 -2.06
N LEU A 179 9.24 -10.07 -2.58
CA LEU A 179 9.37 -11.31 -3.36
C LEU A 179 10.25 -11.11 -4.60
N TRP A 180 10.04 -10.01 -5.33
CA TRP A 180 10.79 -9.74 -6.56
C TRP A 180 12.22 -9.35 -6.27
N VAL A 181 12.44 -8.46 -5.28
CA VAL A 181 13.80 -8.06 -4.88
C VAL A 181 14.60 -9.26 -4.37
N LEU A 182 14.00 -10.12 -3.55
CA LEU A 182 14.64 -11.37 -3.10
C LEU A 182 14.96 -12.29 -4.28
N LYS A 183 14.03 -12.48 -5.21
CA LYS A 183 14.27 -13.29 -6.42
C LYS A 183 15.44 -12.75 -7.23
N ASP A 184 15.48 -11.44 -7.48
CA ASP A 184 16.49 -10.78 -8.30
C ASP A 184 17.88 -10.80 -7.63
N ARG A 185 17.93 -10.79 -6.30
CA ARG A 185 19.16 -10.88 -5.50
C ARG A 185 19.63 -12.32 -5.21
N GLY A 186 19.15 -13.32 -5.94
CA GLY A 186 19.62 -14.69 -5.74
C GLY A 186 18.98 -15.45 -4.56
N ALA A 187 17.94 -14.87 -3.93
CA ALA A 187 17.28 -15.42 -2.74
C ALA A 187 15.86 -15.91 -3.05
N ALA A 188 15.65 -16.56 -4.21
CA ALA A 188 14.31 -16.96 -4.65
C ALA A 188 13.65 -18.00 -3.72
N ARG A 189 14.42 -18.81 -2.99
CA ARG A 189 13.90 -19.71 -1.95
C ARG A 189 13.29 -18.97 -0.76
N LYS A 190 13.96 -17.90 -0.30
CA LYS A 190 13.42 -17.02 0.77
C LYS A 190 12.14 -16.35 0.30
N ALA A 191 12.09 -15.90 -0.96
CA ALA A 191 10.87 -15.38 -1.57
C ALA A 191 9.75 -16.44 -1.66
N GLU A 192 10.05 -17.65 -2.15
CA GLU A 192 9.08 -18.75 -2.24
C GLU A 192 8.49 -19.05 -0.86
N ALA A 193 9.35 -19.19 0.17
CA ALA A 193 8.92 -19.46 1.53
C ALA A 193 8.01 -18.33 2.08
N ALA A 194 8.39 -17.07 1.90
CA ALA A 194 7.57 -15.94 2.33
C ALA A 194 6.19 -15.93 1.65
N PHE A 195 6.14 -16.15 0.33
CA PHE A 195 4.89 -16.23 -0.42
C PHE A 195 4.01 -17.39 0.05
N LEU A 196 4.60 -18.57 0.24
CA LEU A 196 3.89 -19.75 0.71
C LEU A 196 3.30 -19.53 2.11
N ASN A 197 4.11 -19.03 3.04
CA ASN A 197 3.73 -18.88 4.45
C ASN A 197 2.68 -17.81 4.68
N HIS A 198 2.74 -16.69 3.95
CA HIS A 198 1.90 -15.53 4.26
C HIS A 198 0.74 -15.30 3.28
N VAL A 199 0.74 -15.96 2.11
CA VAL A 199 -0.27 -15.74 1.08
C VAL A 199 -0.89 -17.05 0.61
N TYR A 200 -0.07 -17.93 0.04
CA TYR A 200 -0.59 -19.13 -0.65
C TYR A 200 -1.24 -20.12 0.33
N ASN A 201 -0.53 -20.54 1.38
CA ASN A 201 -1.07 -21.52 2.33
C ASN A 201 -2.24 -20.93 3.14
N PRO A 202 -2.16 -19.70 3.69
CA PRO A 202 -3.31 -19.09 4.37
C PRO A 202 -4.56 -18.96 3.49
N PHE A 203 -4.40 -18.69 2.18
CA PHE A 203 -5.56 -18.66 1.29
C PHE A 203 -6.29 -20.00 1.26
N HIS A 204 -5.56 -21.10 1.05
CA HIS A 204 -6.15 -22.42 0.98
C HIS A 204 -6.68 -22.88 2.34
N GLU A 205 -6.02 -22.50 3.44
CA GLU A 205 -6.46 -22.84 4.80
C GLU A 205 -7.77 -22.13 5.19
N TYR A 206 -7.88 -20.82 4.95
CA TYR A 206 -9.01 -20.03 5.45
C TYR A 206 -10.18 -19.90 4.49
N PHE A 207 -9.96 -20.05 3.19
CA PHE A 207 -10.99 -19.87 2.17
C PHE A 207 -11.34 -21.17 1.44
N GLY A 208 -10.42 -22.13 1.37
CA GLY A 208 -10.69 -23.46 0.82
C GLY A 208 -10.98 -23.51 -0.68
N GLU A 209 -11.33 -24.72 -1.14
CA GLU A 209 -11.68 -25.00 -2.54
C GLU A 209 -12.96 -24.26 -2.95
N GLY A 210 -12.94 -23.66 -4.15
CA GLY A 210 -14.09 -22.92 -4.71
C GLY A 210 -14.16 -21.43 -4.34
N SER A 211 -13.33 -20.98 -3.39
CA SER A 211 -13.19 -19.55 -3.10
C SER A 211 -12.40 -18.81 -4.19
N ILE A 212 -12.72 -17.54 -4.39
CA ILE A 212 -12.03 -16.67 -5.36
C ILE A 212 -11.53 -15.39 -4.70
N THR A 213 -10.39 -14.91 -5.17
CA THR A 213 -9.88 -13.56 -4.92
C THR A 213 -9.40 -12.97 -6.25
N PHE A 214 -9.37 -11.64 -6.33
CA PHE A 214 -8.93 -10.92 -7.53
C PHE A 214 -7.56 -11.39 -8.04
N PHE A 215 -6.67 -11.81 -7.13
CA PHE A 215 -5.32 -12.28 -7.45
C PHE A 215 -5.17 -13.80 -7.53
N MET A 216 -6.25 -14.59 -7.45
CA MET A 216 -6.12 -16.06 -7.38
C MET A 216 -5.40 -16.62 -8.61
N SER A 217 -5.67 -16.04 -9.79
CA SER A 217 -5.07 -16.46 -11.06
C SER A 217 -3.55 -16.30 -11.12
N ILE A 218 -2.96 -15.48 -10.26
CA ILE A 218 -1.49 -15.26 -10.24
C ILE A 218 -0.78 -16.04 -9.13
N PHE A 219 -1.50 -16.75 -8.25
CA PHE A 219 -0.86 -17.47 -7.13
C PHE A 219 -0.01 -18.64 -7.60
N GLU A 220 -0.56 -19.52 -8.43
CA GLU A 220 0.18 -20.63 -9.04
C GLU A 220 1.38 -20.14 -9.89
N PRO A 221 1.20 -19.16 -10.79
CA PRO A 221 2.33 -18.56 -11.50
C PRO A 221 3.45 -18.04 -10.59
N ILE A 222 3.13 -17.29 -9.54
CA ILE A 222 4.15 -16.75 -8.62
C ILE A 222 4.89 -17.89 -7.91
N LYS A 223 4.16 -18.86 -7.33
CA LYS A 223 4.75 -20.02 -6.66
C LYS A 223 5.73 -20.76 -7.58
N ASN A 224 5.28 -21.10 -8.78
CA ASN A 224 6.07 -21.89 -9.72
C ASN A 224 7.28 -21.10 -10.25
N LEU A 225 7.14 -19.79 -10.47
CA LEU A 225 8.23 -18.92 -10.89
C LEU A 225 9.33 -18.82 -9.83
N LEU A 226 8.95 -18.59 -8.57
CA LEU A 226 9.91 -18.50 -7.45
C LEU A 226 10.63 -19.83 -7.23
N ARG A 227 9.88 -20.95 -7.30
CA ARG A 227 10.46 -22.30 -7.22
C ARG A 227 11.47 -22.57 -8.32
N LEU A 228 11.12 -22.25 -9.57
CA LEU A 228 12.00 -22.44 -10.72
C LEU A 228 13.26 -21.59 -10.59
N ALA A 229 13.12 -20.32 -10.19
CA ALA A 229 14.25 -19.44 -9.93
C ALA A 229 15.17 -19.98 -8.84
N GLY A 230 14.62 -20.52 -7.75
CA GLY A 230 15.39 -21.18 -6.68
C GLY A 230 16.17 -22.39 -7.17
N ASN A 231 15.54 -23.26 -7.97
CA ASN A 231 16.20 -24.43 -8.56
C ASN A 231 17.38 -24.02 -9.46
N ILE A 232 17.23 -22.95 -10.25
CA ILE A 232 18.30 -22.45 -11.14
C ILE A 232 19.46 -21.89 -10.31
N GLN A 233 19.15 -21.14 -9.24
CA GLN A 233 20.16 -20.53 -8.37
C GLN A 233 20.99 -21.59 -7.62
N GLU A 234 20.37 -22.71 -7.21
CA GLU A 234 21.06 -23.83 -6.55
C GLU A 234 21.90 -24.69 -7.52
N GLY A 235 21.51 -24.74 -8.80
CA GLY A 235 22.19 -25.52 -9.83
C GLY A 235 23.30 -24.79 -10.58
N ALA A 236 23.50 -23.49 -10.34
CA ALA A 236 24.54 -22.70 -10.99
C ALA A 236 25.90 -22.95 -10.31
N PRO A 237 26.93 -23.46 -11.02
CA PRO A 237 28.30 -23.49 -10.49
C PRO A 237 28.81 -22.05 -10.32
N CYS A 238 29.34 -21.72 -9.13
CA CYS A 238 30.07 -20.48 -8.86
C CYS A 238 31.29 -20.30 -9.78
#